data_AF-A0A7Y1X6J9-F1
#
_entry.id   AF-A0A7Y1X6J9-F1
#
_cell.length_a   1.000
_cell.length_b   1.000
_cell.length_c   1.000
_cell.angle_alpha   90.00
_cell.angle_beta   90.00
_cell.angle_gamma   90.00
#
_symmetry.space_group_name_H-M   'P 1'
#
loop_
_entity.id
_entity.type
_entity.pdbx_description
1 polymer ?
#
loop_
_entity_poly.entity_id
_entity_poly.type
_entity_poly.pdbx_seq_one_letter_code
_entity_poly.pdbx_strand_id
1 'polypeptide(L)'
;MEVISQILKLKKQSVENSLADFAKQQVALDKDILKLEKDRDKGRRAAIQIAKSNSQLSGVDLQIAQKWCDQLTRRLVFLDEKRSALQAKCENLKSELRELLGKVELSERQIKVSQRKIQNEHVAAAGERRLENWRLSNLNKD
;
A
#
# COMPACT_ATOMS: atom_id res chain seq x y z
N MET A 1 19.96 13.75 -13.02
CA MET A 1 19.31 13.80 -11.69
C MET A 1 17.78 13.79 -11.80
N GLU A 2 17.15 14.52 -12.72
CA GLU A 2 15.68 14.49 -12.93
C GLU A 2 15.11 13.09 -13.22
N VAL A 3 15.81 12.29 -14.03
CA VAL A 3 15.37 10.93 -14.37
C VAL A 3 15.22 10.03 -13.13
N ILE A 4 16.15 10.13 -12.17
CA ILE A 4 16.09 9.34 -10.93
C ILE A 4 14.89 9.76 -10.08
N SER A 5 14.64 11.07 -9.97
CA SER A 5 13.47 11.59 -9.24
C SER A 5 12.15 11.14 -9.89
N GLN A 6 12.06 11.15 -11.22
CA GLN A 6 10.89 10.65 -11.95
C GLN A 6 10.67 9.15 -11.74
N ILE A 7 11.72 8.33 -11.79
CA ILE A 7 11.62 6.88 -11.54
C ILE A 7 11.10 6.61 -10.12
N LEU A 8 11.61 7.33 -9.12
CA LEU A 8 11.16 7.15 -7.74
C LEU A 8 9.69 7.57 -7.56
N LYS A 9 9.24 8.64 -8.23
CA LYS A 9 7.83 9.07 -8.23
C LYS A 9 6.90 8.03 -8.86
N LEU A 10 7.30 7.44 -9.99
CA LEU A 10 6.53 6.37 -10.64
C LEU A 10 6.43 5.11 -9.76
N LYS A 11 7.54 4.71 -9.11
CA LYS A 11 7.53 3.58 -8.16
C LYS A 11 6.63 3.85 -6.97
N LYS A 12 6.69 5.07 -6.38
CA LYS A 12 5.80 5.49 -5.30
C LYS A 12 4.32 5.32 -5.70
N GLN A 13 3.94 5.86 -6.86
CA GLN A 13 2.57 5.76 -7.37
C GLN A 13 2.12 4.30 -7.55
N SER A 14 3.01 3.43 -8.05
CA SER A 14 2.72 2.00 -8.23
C SER A 14 2.43 1.30 -6.90
N VAL A 15 3.18 1.62 -5.84
CA VAL A 15 2.97 1.07 -4.49
C VAL A 15 1.65 1.59 -3.90
N GLU A 16 1.34 2.87 -4.07
CA GLU A 16 0.08 3.47 -3.61
C GLU A 16 -1.15 2.84 -4.28
N ASN A 17 -1.08 2.59 -5.60
CA ASN A 17 -2.15 1.89 -6.33
C ASN A 17 -2.35 0.47 -5.79
N SER A 18 -1.25 -0.25 -5.53
CA SER A 18 -1.30 -1.61 -5.00
C SER A 18 -1.92 -1.66 -3.60
N LEU A 19 -1.60 -0.69 -2.73
CA LEU A 19 -2.22 -0.53 -1.42
C LEU A 19 -3.73 -0.28 -1.51
N ALA A 20 -4.17 0.55 -2.46
CA ALA A 20 -5.59 0.83 -2.66
C ALA A 20 -6.36 -0.42 -3.10
N ASP A 21 -5.79 -1.24 -3.97
CA ASP A 21 -6.40 -2.50 -4.41
C ASP A 21 -6.48 -3.53 -3.30
N PHE A 22 -5.44 -3.64 -2.46
CA PHE A 22 -5.49 -4.51 -1.29
C PHE A 22 -6.51 -4.05 -0.25
N ALA A 23 -6.68 -2.74 -0.05
CA ALA A 23 -7.74 -2.22 0.82
C ALA A 23 -9.15 -2.63 0.33
N LYS A 24 -9.39 -2.62 -0.98
CA LYS A 24 -10.66 -3.11 -1.55
C LYS A 24 -10.85 -4.61 -1.33
N GLN A 25 -9.80 -5.40 -1.54
CA GLN A 25 -9.83 -6.85 -1.31
C GLN A 25 -10.09 -7.18 0.17
N GLN A 26 -9.51 -6.41 1.08
CA GLN A 26 -9.70 -6.56 2.52
C GLN A 26 -11.16 -6.33 2.92
N VAL A 27 -11.78 -5.25 2.42
CA VAL A 27 -13.20 -4.96 2.66
C VAL A 27 -14.11 -6.05 2.08
N ALA A 28 -13.78 -6.61 0.92
CA ALA A 28 -14.54 -7.71 0.34
C ALA A 28 -14.46 -8.98 1.20
N LEU A 29 -13.26 -9.34 1.67
CA LEU A 29 -13.07 -10.48 2.57
C LEU A 29 -13.82 -10.30 3.89
N ASP A 30 -13.75 -9.12 4.50
CA ASP A 30 -14.46 -8.82 5.76
C ASP A 30 -15.98 -8.98 5.60
N LYS A 31 -16.54 -8.58 4.45
CA LYS A 31 -17.97 -8.80 4.14
C LYS A 31 -18.31 -10.28 4.00
N ASP A 32 -17.46 -11.06 3.34
CA ASP A 32 -17.68 -12.50 3.14
C ASP A 32 -17.59 -13.28 4.46
N ILE A 33 -16.61 -12.95 5.32
CA ILE A 33 -16.48 -13.52 6.66
C ILE A 33 -17.75 -13.25 7.47
N LEU A 34 -18.17 -11.99 7.53
CA LEU A 34 -19.35 -11.58 8.32
C LEU A 34 -20.64 -12.22 7.81
N LYS A 35 -20.75 -12.46 6.50
CA LYS A 35 -21.87 -13.21 5.91
C LYS A 35 -21.85 -14.68 6.34
N LEU A 36 -20.71 -15.36 6.26
CA LEU A 36 -20.57 -16.76 6.64
C LEU A 36 -20.81 -16.98 8.14
N GLU A 37 -20.37 -16.06 9.00
CA GLU A 37 -20.69 -16.09 10.43
C GLU A 37 -22.20 -16.03 10.68
N LYS A 38 -22.90 -15.12 9.99
CA LYS A 38 -24.36 -15.03 10.06
C LYS A 38 -25.05 -16.31 9.59
N ASP A 39 -24.58 -16.91 8.49
CA ASP A 39 -25.16 -18.14 7.96
C ASP A 39 -24.92 -19.32 8.91
N ARG A 40 -23.70 -19.45 9.47
CA ARG A 40 -23.37 -20.43 10.51
C ARG A 40 -24.30 -20.29 11.73
N ASP A 41 -24.48 -19.07 12.22
CA ASP A 41 -25.31 -18.81 13.39
C ASP A 41 -26.79 -19.06 13.13
N LYS A 42 -27.29 -18.76 11.92
CA LYS A 42 -28.65 -19.12 11.49
C LYS A 42 -28.86 -20.63 11.50
N GLY A 43 -27.96 -21.41 10.89
CA GLY A 43 -28.12 -22.86 10.89
C GLY A 43 -27.94 -23.48 12.27
N ARG A 44 -27.06 -22.93 13.12
CA ARG A 44 -26.97 -23.32 14.54
C ARG A 44 -28.29 -23.09 15.28
N ARG A 45 -28.92 -21.92 15.10
CA ARG A 45 -30.23 -21.62 15.70
C ARG A 45 -31.33 -22.56 15.19
N ALA A 46 -31.36 -22.83 13.88
CA ALA A 46 -32.30 -23.77 13.29
C ALA A 46 -32.12 -25.18 13.88
N ALA A 47 -30.89 -25.67 13.98
CA ALA A 47 -30.60 -26.97 14.60
C ALA A 47 -31.05 -27.05 16.07
N ILE A 48 -30.80 -26.00 16.87
CA ILE A 48 -31.27 -25.91 18.26
C ILE A 48 -32.80 -25.92 18.32
N GLN A 49 -33.46 -25.20 17.42
CA GLN A 49 -34.92 -25.12 17.39
C GLN A 49 -35.56 -26.46 17.00
N ILE A 50 -34.98 -27.18 16.02
CA ILE A 50 -35.41 -28.54 15.66
C ILE A 50 -35.17 -29.50 16.83
N ALA A 51 -34.00 -29.42 17.51
CA ALA A 51 -33.70 -30.21 18.72
C ALA A 51 -34.70 -29.97 19.86
N LYS A 52 -35.18 -28.75 20.04
CA LYS A 52 -36.21 -28.43 21.02
C LYS A 52 -37.61 -28.90 20.60
N SER A 53 -37.89 -28.95 19.30
CA SER A 53 -39.22 -29.25 18.77
C SER A 53 -39.45 -30.75 18.53
N ASN A 54 -38.38 -31.52 18.31
CA ASN A 54 -38.41 -32.96 18.06
C ASN A 54 -37.51 -33.71 19.04
N SER A 55 -38.09 -34.49 19.96
CA SER A 55 -37.37 -35.49 20.77
C SER A 55 -36.89 -36.71 19.96
N GLN A 56 -37.13 -36.72 18.64
CA GLN A 56 -36.80 -37.79 17.71
C GLN A 56 -35.94 -37.32 16.52
N LEU A 57 -35.09 -36.30 16.69
CA LEU A 57 -34.06 -36.03 15.67
C LEU A 57 -33.23 -37.29 15.49
N SER A 58 -33.32 -37.89 14.30
CA SER A 58 -32.55 -39.08 13.98
C SER A 58 -31.06 -38.73 14.07
N GLY A 59 -30.21 -39.69 14.46
CA GLY A 59 -28.76 -39.47 14.50
C GLY A 59 -28.18 -38.99 13.15
N VAL A 60 -28.90 -39.20 12.05
CA VAL A 60 -28.55 -38.76 10.69
C VAL A 60 -28.69 -37.24 10.54
N ASP A 61 -29.79 -36.66 11.03
CA ASP A 61 -30.05 -35.22 10.92
C ASP A 61 -29.04 -34.39 11.74
N LEU A 62 -28.67 -34.90 12.92
CA LEU A 62 -27.62 -34.34 13.77
C LEU A 62 -26.25 -34.39 13.08
N GLN A 63 -25.91 -35.50 12.42
CA GLN A 63 -24.66 -35.61 11.65
C GLN A 63 -24.62 -34.66 10.44
N ILE A 64 -25.74 -34.47 9.74
CA ILE A 64 -25.81 -33.55 8.60
C ILE A 64 -25.59 -32.11 9.08
N ALA A 65 -26.27 -31.69 10.15
CA ALA A 65 -26.10 -30.36 10.73
C ALA A 65 -24.66 -30.12 11.22
N GLN A 66 -24.04 -31.13 11.83
CA GLN A 66 -22.65 -31.06 12.30
C GLN A 66 -21.66 -30.93 11.14
N LYS A 67 -21.79 -31.76 10.09
CA LYS A 67 -20.95 -31.66 8.89
C LYS A 67 -21.06 -30.29 8.20
N TRP A 68 -22.26 -29.72 8.15
CA TRP A 68 -22.46 -28.39 7.56
C TRP A 68 -21.80 -27.28 8.41
N CYS A 69 -21.94 -27.34 9.74
CA CYS A 69 -21.23 -26.42 10.65
C CYS A 69 -19.71 -26.56 10.53
N ASP A 70 -19.19 -27.78 10.42
CA ASP A 70 -17.75 -28.04 10.24
C ASP A 70 -17.26 -27.46 8.91
N GLN A 71 -18.04 -27.60 7.84
CA GLN A 71 -17.70 -27.03 6.52
C GLN A 71 -17.65 -25.50 6.56
N LEU A 72 -18.62 -24.85 7.20
CA LEU A 72 -18.62 -23.39 7.36
C LEU A 72 -17.45 -22.92 8.23
N THR A 73 -17.14 -23.65 9.30
CA THR A 73 -16.01 -23.34 10.18
C THR A 73 -14.69 -23.42 9.42
N ARG A 74 -14.47 -24.47 8.64
CA ARG A 74 -13.27 -24.58 7.78
C ARG A 74 -13.19 -23.44 6.77
N ARG A 75 -14.32 -23.03 6.20
CA ARG A 75 -14.36 -21.93 5.23
C ARG A 75 -14.09 -20.57 5.87
N LEU A 76 -14.53 -20.35 7.11
CA LEU A 76 -14.19 -19.16 7.89
C LEU A 76 -12.69 -19.10 8.18
N VAL A 77 -12.10 -20.18 8.68
CA VAL A 77 -10.64 -20.25 8.96
C VAL A 77 -9.83 -19.91 7.71
N PHE A 78 -10.19 -20.50 6.56
CA PHE A 78 -9.51 -20.20 5.29
C PHE A 78 -9.62 -18.74 4.86
N LEU A 79 -10.78 -18.09 5.08
CA LEU A 79 -10.92 -16.67 4.77
C LEU A 79 -10.15 -15.78 5.75
N ASP A 80 -10.09 -16.14 7.03
CA ASP A 80 -9.28 -15.44 8.03
C ASP A 80 -7.77 -15.57 7.74
N GLU A 81 -7.31 -16.73 7.27
CA GLU A 81 -5.94 -16.92 6.78
C GLU A 81 -5.63 -16.01 5.59
N LYS A 82 -6.54 -15.95 4.60
CA LYS A 82 -6.42 -15.04 3.45
C LYS A 82 -6.37 -13.59 3.88
N ARG A 83 -7.23 -13.19 4.82
CA ARG A 83 -7.28 -11.85 5.40
C ARG A 83 -5.93 -11.50 6.05
N SER A 84 -5.40 -12.39 6.87
CA SER A 84 -4.12 -12.21 7.55
C SER A 84 -2.96 -12.09 6.56
N ALA A 85 -2.94 -12.93 5.52
CA ALA A 85 -1.94 -12.86 4.46
C ALA A 85 -2.01 -11.54 3.66
N LEU A 86 -3.22 -11.03 3.41
CA LEU A 86 -3.45 -9.75 2.75
C LEU A 86 -2.95 -8.58 3.58
N GLN A 87 -3.22 -8.62 4.89
CA GLN A 87 -2.76 -7.62 5.84
C GLN A 87 -1.22 -7.58 5.92
N ALA A 88 -0.57 -8.74 5.96
CA ALA A 88 0.89 -8.82 5.94
C ALA A 88 1.50 -8.18 4.67
N LYS A 89 0.90 -8.42 3.50
CA LYS A 89 1.31 -7.77 2.24
C LYS A 89 1.13 -6.25 2.29
N CYS A 90 0.03 -5.76 2.87
CA CYS A 90 -0.19 -4.33 3.05
C CYS A 90 0.88 -3.68 3.93
N GLU A 91 1.24 -4.30 5.05
CA GLU A 91 2.27 -3.77 5.95
C GLU A 91 3.65 -3.73 5.27
N ASN A 92 3.99 -4.75 4.48
CA ASN A 92 5.21 -4.75 3.69
C ASN A 92 5.23 -3.59 2.68
N LEU A 93 4.14 -3.37 1.93
CA LEU A 93 4.05 -2.27 0.98
C LEU A 93 4.07 -0.89 1.66
N LYS A 94 3.46 -0.74 2.85
CA LYS A 94 3.58 0.50 3.64
C LYS A 94 5.02 0.76 4.07
N SER A 95 5.79 -0.28 4.36
CA SER A 95 7.22 -0.16 4.65
C SER A 95 7.99 0.30 3.41
N GLU A 96 7.76 -0.33 2.26
CA GLU A 96 8.37 0.06 0.98
C GLU A 96 8.03 1.51 0.60
N LEU A 97 6.78 1.93 0.79
CA LEU A 97 6.35 3.31 0.54
C LEU A 97 7.11 4.31 1.41
N ARG A 98 7.31 4.00 2.70
CA ARG A 98 8.10 4.84 3.62
C ARG A 98 9.55 4.96 3.16
N GLU A 99 10.16 3.86 2.71
CA GLU A 99 11.52 3.87 2.19
C GLU A 99 11.62 4.70 0.90
N LEU A 100 10.67 4.55 -0.02
CA LEU A 100 10.62 5.32 -1.26
C LEU A 100 10.43 6.81 -1.00
N LEU A 101 9.59 7.20 -0.03
CA LEU A 101 9.43 8.59 0.38
C LEU A 101 10.76 9.19 0.84
N GLY A 102 11.50 8.48 1.70
CA GLY A 102 12.83 8.92 2.14
C GLY A 102 13.81 9.11 0.97
N LYS A 103 13.81 8.19 0.00
CA LYS A 103 14.64 8.30 -1.21
C LYS A 103 14.25 9.49 -2.08
N VAL A 104 12.96 9.76 -2.26
CA VAL A 104 12.46 10.92 -3.02
C VAL A 104 12.93 12.22 -2.35
N GLU A 105 12.74 12.36 -1.04
CA GLU A 105 13.15 13.56 -0.30
C GLU A 105 14.66 13.82 -0.39
N LEU A 106 15.47 12.77 -0.27
CA LEU A 106 16.92 12.88 -0.42
C LEU A 106 17.30 13.31 -1.85
N SER A 107 16.67 12.72 -2.87
CA SER A 107 16.91 13.09 -4.27
C SER A 107 16.53 14.55 -4.54
N GLU A 108 15.39 15.01 -4.02
CA GLU A 108 14.97 16.41 -4.16
C GLU A 108 15.91 17.40 -3.47
N ARG A 109 16.43 17.05 -2.29
CA ARG A 109 17.47 17.84 -1.61
C ARG A 109 18.74 17.92 -2.44
N GLN A 110 19.21 16.79 -2.98
CA GLN A 110 20.42 16.78 -3.82
C GLN A 110 20.23 17.61 -5.10
N ILE A 111 19.07 17.51 -5.76
CA ILE A 111 18.75 18.33 -6.94
C ILE A 111 18.85 19.82 -6.58
N LYS A 112 18.25 20.25 -5.47
CA LYS A 112 18.32 21.66 -5.02
C LYS A 112 19.76 22.12 -4.76
N VAL A 113 20.59 21.27 -4.16
CA VAL A 113 22.01 21.57 -3.93
C VAL A 113 22.76 21.72 -5.25
N SER A 114 22.57 20.78 -6.19
CA SER A 114 23.19 20.85 -7.52
C SER A 114 22.75 22.10 -8.29
N GLN A 115 21.46 22.45 -8.25
CA GLN A 115 20.94 23.66 -8.89
C GLN A 115 21.59 24.93 -8.33
N ARG A 116 21.72 25.04 -6.98
CA ARG A 116 22.42 26.17 -6.35
C ARG A 116 23.89 26.24 -6.76
N LYS A 117 24.57 25.10 -6.84
CA LYS A 117 25.97 25.05 -7.25
C LYS A 117 26.14 25.56 -8.68
N ILE A 118 25.33 25.06 -9.61
CA ILE A 118 25.33 25.49 -11.02
C ILE A 118 25.02 27.00 -11.11
N GLN A 119 24.03 27.49 -10.36
CA GLN A 119 23.70 28.91 -10.33
C GLN A 119 24.88 29.76 -9.86
N ASN A 120 25.57 29.36 -8.79
CA ASN A 120 26.72 30.07 -8.27
C ASN A 120 27.89 30.10 -9.27
N GLU A 121 28.15 28.99 -9.95
CA GLU A 121 29.17 28.89 -11.01
C GLU A 121 28.84 29.82 -12.18
N HIS A 122 27.58 29.89 -12.60
CA HIS A 122 27.15 30.83 -13.64
C HIS A 122 27.32 32.30 -13.23
N VAL A 123 27.00 32.65 -11.98
CA VAL A 123 27.20 34.01 -11.46
C VAL A 123 28.68 34.37 -11.42
N ALA A 124 29.54 33.47 -10.94
CA ALA A 124 30.99 33.67 -10.92
C ALA A 124 31.55 33.88 -12.34
N ALA A 125 31.20 32.99 -13.28
CA ALA A 125 31.62 33.10 -14.67
C ALA A 125 31.08 34.36 -15.37
N ALA A 126 29.90 34.87 -14.98
CA ALA A 126 29.38 36.14 -15.47
C ALA A 126 30.16 37.34 -14.89
N GLY A 127 30.56 37.27 -13.62
CA GLY A 127 31.39 38.28 -12.96
C GLY A 127 32.78 38.39 -13.59
N GLU A 128 33.45 37.25 -13.82
CA GLU A 128 34.75 37.19 -14.50
C GLU A 128 34.69 37.79 -15.91
N ARG A 129 33.67 37.43 -16.70
CA ARG A 129 33.46 38.02 -18.04
C ARG A 129 33.28 39.54 -18.01
N ARG A 130 32.58 40.08 -17.01
CA ARG A 130 32.42 41.54 -16.87
C ARG A 130 33.74 42.23 -16.50
N LEU A 131 34.51 41.64 -15.59
CA LEU A 131 35.82 42.14 -15.21
C LEU A 131 36.78 42.16 -16.39
N GLU A 132 36.79 41.09 -17.19
CA GLU A 132 37.62 40.99 -18.37
C GLU A 132 37.23 42.03 -19.43
N ASN A 133 35.94 42.18 -19.73
CA ASN A 133 35.45 43.20 -20.65
C ASN A 133 35.81 44.63 -20.18
N TRP A 134 35.75 44.89 -18.87
CA TRP A 134 36.15 46.18 -18.31
C TRP A 134 37.65 46.44 -18.48
N ARG A 135 38.50 45.43 -18.22
CA ARG A 135 39.96 45.52 -18.45
C ARG A 135 40.28 45.83 -19.90
N LEU A 136 39.70 45.09 -20.84
CA LEU A 136 39.88 45.30 -22.28
C LEU A 136 39.40 46.68 -22.73
N SER A 137 38.28 47.18 -22.18
CA SER A 137 37.77 48.52 -22.51
C SER A 137 38.65 49.67 -22.02
N ASN A 138 39.48 49.46 -21.00
CA ASN A 138 40.38 50.48 -20.48
C ASN A 138 41.77 50.42 -21.12
N LEU A 139 42.22 49.24 -21.55
CA LEU A 139 43.46 49.09 -22.33
C LEU A 139 43.43 49.80 -23.70
N ASN A 140 42.24 49.99 -24.28
CA ASN A 140 42.07 50.69 -25.57
C ASN A 140 41.86 52.20 -25.44
N LYS A 141 42.03 52.78 -24.24
CA LYS A 141 41.82 54.21 -23.97
C LYS A 141 43.11 54.98 -23.65
N ASP A 142 44.24 54.28 -23.56
CA ASP A 142 45.59 54.84 -23.47
C ASP A 142 46.30 54.68 -24.83
#